data_AF-A0A7W0WMZ3-F1
#
_entry.id   AF-A0A7W0WMZ3-F1
#
_cell.length_a   1.000
_cell.length_b   1.000
_cell.length_c   1.000
_cell.angle_alpha   90.00
_cell.angle_beta   90.00
_cell.angle_gamma   90.00
#
_symmetry.space_group_name_H-M   'P 1'
#
loop_
_entity.id
_entity.type
_entity.pdbx_description
1 polymer ?
#
loop_
_entity_poly.entity_id
_entity_poly.type
_entity_poly.pdbx_seq_one_letter_code
_entity_poly.pdbx_strand_id
1 'polypeptide(L)' 'MRSEHERKYADLKANVWYDVAPIFPGVTQRMVNMAGDRLARLSTPRGFLIVPADHLEFRPVQHESPHVGAGSSA' A
#
# COMPACT_ATOMS: atom_id res chain seq x y z
N MET A 1 7.24 9.79 -24.07
CA MET A 1 6.39 10.78 -23.36
C MET A 1 6.09 10.22 -21.99
N ARG A 2 6.41 10.93 -20.88
CA ARG A 2 6.02 10.47 -19.53
C ARG A 2 4.52 10.63 -19.35
N SER A 3 3.85 9.59 -18.88
CA SER A 3 2.42 9.59 -18.57
C SER A 3 2.10 10.65 -17.49
N GLU A 4 0.87 11.17 -17.46
CA GLU A 4 0.46 12.18 -16.47
C GLU A 4 0.72 11.71 -15.02
N HIS A 5 0.49 10.42 -14.76
CA HIS A 5 0.80 9.78 -13.48
C HIS A 5 2.30 9.81 -13.13
N GLU A 6 3.20 9.59 -14.09
CA GLU A 6 4.66 9.64 -13.86
C GLU A 6 5.16 11.07 -13.63
N ARG A 7 4.42 12.08 -14.13
CA ARG A 7 4.71 13.49 -13.84
C ARG A 7 4.25 13.88 -12.44
N LYS A 8 3.09 13.34 -12.02
CA LYS A 8 2.50 13.61 -10.70
C LYS A 8 3.21 12.86 -9.57
N TYR A 9 3.70 11.65 -9.86
CA TYR A 9 4.36 10.76 -8.89
C TYR A 9 5.70 10.27 -9.44
N ALA A 10 6.71 11.15 -9.43
CA ALA A 10 8.03 10.86 -10.01
C ALA A 10 8.73 9.64 -9.37
N ASP A 11 8.41 9.33 -8.11
CA ASP A 11 8.95 8.18 -7.38
C ASP A 11 8.13 6.89 -7.53
N LEU A 12 6.99 6.95 -8.22
CA LEU A 12 6.16 5.77 -8.50
C LEU A 12 6.26 5.34 -9.97
N LYS A 13 6.27 4.03 -10.18
CA LYS A 13 6.20 3.41 -11.50
C LYS A 13 4.84 2.74 -11.65
N ALA A 14 4.11 3.06 -12.72
CA ALA A 14 2.73 2.60 -12.93
C ALA A 14 2.56 1.06 -12.95
N ASN A 15 3.60 0.31 -13.33
CA ASN A 15 3.56 -1.14 -13.44
C ASN A 15 4.15 -1.86 -12.20
N VAL A 16 4.32 -1.15 -11.07
CA VAL A 16 4.91 -1.70 -9.84
C VAL A 16 3.89 -1.62 -8.72
N TRP A 17 3.74 -2.73 -8.00
CA TRP A 17 2.95 -2.78 -6.78
C TRP A 17 3.82 -2.36 -5.59
N TYR A 18 3.24 -1.52 -4.71
CA TYR A 18 3.89 -1.02 -3.51
C TYR A 18 3.12 -1.45 -2.27
N ASP A 19 3.84 -1.73 -1.18
CA ASP A 19 3.22 -2.06 0.09
C ASP A 19 2.60 -0.83 0.75
N VAL A 20 1.39 -1.00 1.29
CA VAL A 20 0.73 0.02 2.10
C VAL A 20 1.24 -0.08 3.53
N ALA A 21 1.99 0.93 3.95
CA ALA A 21 2.56 1.02 5.29
C ALA A 21 1.63 1.82 6.23
N PRO A 22 1.35 1.34 7.45
CA PRO A 22 0.60 2.13 8.43
C PRO A 22 1.42 3.35 8.88
N ILE A 23 0.74 4.45 9.25
CA ILE A 23 1.42 5.65 9.80
C ILE A 23 1.75 5.45 11.27
N PHE A 24 0.82 4.84 12.00
CA PHE A 24 1.00 4.47 13.40
C PHE A 24 0.87 2.96 13.55
N PRO A 25 1.70 2.33 14.41
CA PRO A 25 1.53 0.92 14.74
C PRO A 25 0.11 0.69 15.29
N GLY A 26 -0.65 -0.21 14.66
CA GLY A 26 -2.03 -0.52 15.06
C GLY A 26 -3.12 0.33 14.41
N VAL A 27 -2.79 1.35 13.60
CA VAL A 27 -3.78 2.13 12.85
C VAL A 27 -3.93 1.58 11.43
N THR A 28 -5.17 1.25 11.05
CA THR A 28 -5.53 0.67 9.76
C THR A 28 -5.09 1.53 8.58
N GLN A 29 -4.74 0.83 7.49
CA GLN A 29 -4.11 1.29 6.24
C GLN A 29 -4.82 2.43 5.46
N ARG A 30 -5.98 2.92 5.92
CA ARG A 30 -6.80 3.93 5.23
C ARG A 30 -6.83 5.22 6.04
N MET A 31 -5.97 6.16 5.69
CA MET A 31 -5.95 7.49 6.28
C MET A 31 -7.03 8.37 5.63
N VAL A 32 -7.58 9.31 6.39
CA VAL A 32 -8.45 10.37 5.88
C VAL A 32 -7.83 11.71 6.28
N ASN A 33 -7.68 12.64 5.35
CA ASN A 33 -7.19 13.99 5.66
C ASN A 33 -8.31 14.86 6.26
N MET A 34 -7.99 16.10 6.67
CA MET A 34 -8.99 17.02 7.23
C MET A 34 -10.07 17.47 6.22
N ALA A 35 -9.83 17.27 4.92
CA ALA A 35 -10.80 17.54 3.86
C ALA A 35 -11.71 16.34 3.56
N GLY A 36 -11.50 15.19 4.21
CA GLY A 36 -12.26 13.96 3.97
C GLY A 36 -11.67 13.05 2.88
N ASP A 37 -10.54 13.40 2.28
CA ASP A 37 -9.92 12.59 1.23
C ASP A 37 -9.21 11.38 1.81
N ARG A 38 -9.36 10.24 1.13
CA ARG A 38 -8.68 9.01 1.49
C ARG A 38 -7.24 9.04 0.99
N LEU A 39 -6.30 8.76 1.89
CA LEU A 39 -4.88 8.73 1.61
C LEU A 39 -4.31 7.34 1.92
N ALA A 40 -3.33 6.94 1.11
CA ALA A 40 -2.53 5.73 1.29
C ALA A 40 -1.07 6.12 1.46
N ARG A 41 -0.39 5.49 2.43
CA ARG A 41 1.05 5.62 2.62
C ARG A 41 1.73 4.41 2.00
N LEU A 42 2.54 4.65 0.98
CA LEU A 42 3.26 3.64 0.22
C LEU A 42 4.71 3.54 0.72
N SER A 43 5.19 2.31 0.89
CA SER A 43 6.61 2.03 1.10
C SER A 43 7.32 2.01 -0.26
N THR A 44 8.33 2.85 -0.42
CA THR A 44 9.15 2.96 -1.63
C THR A 44 10.63 2.76 -1.29
N PRO A 45 11.49 2.45 -2.27
CA PRO A 45 12.94 2.35 -2.02
C PRO A 45 13.59 3.63 -1.47
N ARG A 46 12.91 4.78 -1.58
CA ARG A 46 13.37 6.09 -1.11
C ARG A 46 12.74 6.52 0.21
N GLY A 47 11.94 5.65 0.84
CA GLY A 47 11.19 5.97 2.05
C GLY A 47 9.68 5.89 1.79
N PHE A 48 8.92 6.78 2.41
CA PHE A 48 7.46 6.72 2.36
C PHE A 48 6.86 7.84 1.52
N LEU A 49 5.86 7.49 0.72
CA LEU A 49 5.09 8.46 -0.08
C LEU A 49 3.61 8.40 0.30
N ILE A 50 2.98 9.56 0.51
CA ILE A 50 1.55 9.66 0.80
C ILE A 50 0.84 10.11 -0.47
N VAL A 51 -0.15 9.33 -0.91
CA VAL A 51 -0.86 9.53 -2.18
C VAL A 51 -2.37 9.38 -1.97
N PRO A 52 -3.22 10.14 -2.68
CA PRO A 52 -4.65 9.91 -2.69
C PRO A 52 -4.99 8.47 -3.10
N ALA A 53 -5.83 7.82 -2.30
CA ALA A 53 -6.23 6.44 -2.53
C ALA A 53 -7.00 6.28 -3.85
N ASP A 54 -7.75 7.29 -4.27
CA ASP A 54 -8.51 7.30 -5.53
C ASP A 54 -7.64 7.23 -6.79
N HIS A 55 -6.33 7.46 -6.67
CA HIS A 55 -5.39 7.33 -7.78
C HIS A 55 -4.70 5.97 -7.84
N LEU A 56 -5.04 5.06 -6.93
CA LEU A 56 -4.37 3.77 -6.76
C LEU A 56 -5.36 2.63 -6.90
N GLU A 57 -4.87 1.53 -7.45
CA GLU A 57 -5.54 0.24 -7.35
C GLU A 57 -5.01 -0.51 -6.13
N PHE A 58 -5.91 -1.21 -5.42
CA PHE A 58 -5.55 -1.99 -4.25
C PHE A 58 -5.74 -3.46 -4.54
N ARG A 59 -4.72 -4.26 -4.24
CA ARG A 59 -4.81 -5.70 -4.20
C ARG A 59 -4.64 -6.20 -2.76
N PRO A 60 -5.41 -7.20 -2.33
CA PRO A 60 -5.14 -7.85 -1.06
C PRO A 60 -3.73 -8.46 -1.11
N VAL A 61 -2.97 -8.29 -0.02
CA VAL A 61 -1.73 -9.04 0.15
C VAL A 61 -2.16 -10.50 0.30
N GLN A 62 -1.68 -11.38 -0.58
CA GLN A 62 -1.77 -12.82 -0.33
C GLN A 62 -0.89 -13.06 0.90
N HIS A 63 -1.49 -13.00 2.08
CA HIS A 63 -0.87 -13.55 3.26
C HIS A 63 -0.64 -15.02 2.91
N GLU A 64 0.61 -15.45 2.77
CA GLU A 64 0.90 -16.86 3.01
C GLU A 64 0.29 -17.16 4.38
N SER A 65 -0.79 -17.94 4.36
CA SER A 65 -1.31 -18.56 5.57
C SER A 65 -0.10 -19.20 6.25
N PRO A 66 0.26 -18.83 7.49
CA PRO A 66 1.22 -19.62 8.21
C PRO A 66 0.61 -21.02 8.23
N HIS A 67 1.26 -21.95 7.52
CA HIS A 67 0.94 -23.36 7.62
C HIS A 67 1.18 -23.72 9.07
N VAL A 68 0.11 -23.63 9.87
CA VAL A 68 0.04 -24.29 11.16
C VAL A 68 -0.02 -25.77 10.80
N GLY A 69 1.17 -26.36 10.67
CA GLY A 69 1.34 -27.78 10.84
C GLY A 69 0.83 -28.11 12.25
N ALA A 70 -0.39 -28.63 12.33
CA ALA A 70 -0.92 -29.18 13.55
C ALA A 70 -1.51 -30.55 13.24
N GLY A 71 -0.75 -31.57 13.64
CA GLY A 71 -1.33 -32.82 14.16
C GLY A 71 -1.54 -33.93 13.14
N SER A 72 -0.46 -34.64 12.80
CA SER A 72 -0.57 -36.11 12.80
C SER A 72 -0.83 -36.56 14.25
N SER A 73 -2.01 -37.10 14.49
CA SER A 73 -2.35 -37.96 15.63
C SER A 73 -3.67 -38.62 15.24
N ALA A 74 -3.87 -39.92 15.35
CA ALA A 74 -3.06 -41.12 15.52
C ALA A 74 -3.98 -42.26 15.06
#